data_AF-A0A2D7Z2H2-F1
#
_entry.id   AF-A0A2D7Z2H2-F1
#
_cell.length_a   1.000
_cell.length_b   1.000
_cell.length_c   1.000
_cell.angle_alpha   90.00
_cell.angle_beta   90.00
_cell.angle_gamma   90.00
#
_symmetry.space_group_name_H-M   'P 1'
#
loop_
_entity.id
_entity.type
_entity.pdbx_description
1 polymer ?
#
loop_
_entity_poly.entity_id
_entity_poly.type
_entity_poly.pdbx_seq_one_letter_code
_entity_poly.pdbx_strand_id
1 'polypeptide(L)'
;AIAAAGGYALSWTAHDLRYGVPVAMAAQVAAGTTVVVNVSRGVIDAARARFAHVTVIEVTAPAAVLAARLAARGREDTAAINKRLARVAAPVADRPGVHQLVNEGSVADGVAAMVAMIKSAAEAES
;
A
#
# COMPACT_ATOMS: atom_id res chain seq x y z
N ALA A 1 -2.95 -3.16 -25.72
CA ALA A 1 -2.33 -2.90 -24.39
C ALA A 1 -2.60 -4.08 -23.48
N ILE A 2 -1.63 -4.53 -22.68
CA ILE A 2 -1.72 -5.74 -21.82
C ILE A 2 -2.99 -5.74 -20.92
N ALA A 3 -3.47 -4.56 -20.50
CA ALA A 3 -4.71 -4.40 -19.75
C ALA A 3 -5.97 -4.88 -20.50
N ALA A 4 -6.03 -4.71 -21.83
CA ALA A 4 -7.16 -5.18 -22.64
C ALA A 4 -7.13 -6.70 -22.90
N ALA A 5 -6.02 -7.37 -22.59
CA ALA A 5 -5.82 -8.81 -22.81
C ALA A 5 -5.92 -9.64 -21.51
N GLY A 6 -6.44 -9.07 -20.42
CA GLY A 6 -6.54 -9.77 -19.13
C GLY A 6 -5.20 -10.04 -18.44
N GLY A 7 -4.12 -9.34 -18.81
CA GLY A 7 -2.78 -9.59 -18.28
C GLY A 7 -2.54 -9.12 -16.83
N TYR A 8 -3.54 -8.48 -16.20
CA TYR A 8 -3.42 -7.96 -14.84
C TYR A 8 -4.56 -8.48 -13.95
N ALA A 9 -4.22 -8.89 -12.73
CA ALA A 9 -5.19 -9.20 -11.69
C ALA A 9 -5.81 -7.93 -11.09
N LEU A 10 -5.03 -6.85 -11.02
CA LEU A 10 -5.48 -5.51 -10.62
C LEU A 10 -4.84 -4.49 -11.56
N SER A 11 -5.58 -3.44 -11.91
CA SER A 11 -5.01 -2.29 -12.62
C SER A 11 -5.68 -1.01 -12.14
N TRP A 12 -4.93 0.08 -12.06
CA TRP A 12 -5.44 1.39 -11.64
C TRP A 12 -4.63 2.52 -12.25
N THR A 13 -5.18 3.73 -12.20
CA THR A 13 -4.49 4.96 -12.60
C THR A 13 -4.21 5.81 -11.37
N ALA A 14 -3.00 6.37 -11.26
CA ALA A 14 -2.65 7.32 -10.22
C ALA A 14 -1.55 8.25 -10.75
N HIS A 15 -1.63 9.56 -10.45
CA HIS A 15 -0.64 10.56 -10.89
C HIS A 15 -0.33 10.49 -12.40
N ASP A 16 -1.37 10.36 -13.23
CA ASP A 16 -1.28 10.24 -14.70
C ASP A 16 -0.51 9.01 -15.21
N LEU A 17 -0.19 8.07 -14.31
CA LEU A 17 0.46 6.81 -14.59
C LEU A 17 -0.53 5.65 -14.46
N ARG A 18 -0.28 4.57 -15.20
CA ARG A 18 -1.05 3.33 -15.14
C ARG A 18 -0.22 2.26 -14.44
N TYR A 19 -0.83 1.60 -13.46
CA TYR A 19 -0.21 0.56 -12.65
C TYR A 19 -1.00 -0.73 -12.79
N GLY A 20 -0.35 -1.86 -12.51
CA GLY A 20 -1.05 -3.14 -12.43
C GLY A 20 -0.26 -4.22 -11.72
N VAL A 21 -1.00 -5.13 -11.09
CA VAL A 21 -0.49 -6.38 -10.53
C VAL A 21 -0.68 -7.46 -11.61
N PRO A 22 0.38 -8.14 -12.07
CA PRO A 22 0.27 -9.15 -13.12
C PRO A 22 -0.71 -10.28 -12.75
N VAL A 23 -1.43 -10.80 -13.74
CA VAL A 23 -2.41 -11.88 -13.53
C VAL A 23 -1.80 -13.15 -12.91
N ALA A 24 -0.52 -13.40 -13.17
CA ALA A 24 0.23 -14.51 -12.59
C ALA A 24 0.23 -14.49 -11.04
N MET A 25 0.10 -13.32 -10.42
CA MET A 25 0.00 -13.21 -8.96
C MET A 25 -1.32 -13.78 -8.43
N ALA A 26 -2.41 -13.74 -9.20
CA ALA A 26 -3.66 -14.37 -8.79
C ALA A 26 -3.53 -15.90 -8.70
N ALA A 27 -2.68 -16.51 -9.53
CA ALA A 27 -2.37 -17.93 -9.44
C ALA A 27 -1.56 -18.26 -8.18
N GLN A 28 -0.63 -17.38 -7.79
CA GLN A 28 0.12 -17.54 -6.53
C GLN A 28 -0.81 -17.47 -5.30
N VAL A 29 -1.73 -16.50 -5.28
CA VAL A 29 -2.75 -16.38 -4.23
C VAL A 29 -3.63 -17.63 -4.19
N ALA A 30 -4.10 -18.12 -5.35
CA ALA A 30 -4.88 -19.35 -5.42
C ALA A 30 -4.12 -20.60 -4.96
N ALA A 31 -2.79 -20.59 -5.05
CA ALA A 31 -1.91 -21.64 -4.54
C ALA A 31 -1.59 -21.50 -3.03
N GLY A 32 -2.26 -20.59 -2.32
CA GLY A 32 -2.04 -20.35 -0.88
C GLY A 32 -0.82 -19.47 -0.56
N THR A 33 -0.21 -18.83 -1.57
CA THR A 33 0.93 -17.94 -1.34
C THR A 33 0.45 -16.53 -1.00
N THR A 34 0.96 -15.97 0.10
CA THR A 34 0.75 -14.56 0.46
C THR A 34 1.49 -13.65 -0.53
N VAL A 35 0.76 -12.78 -1.22
CA VAL A 35 1.32 -11.78 -2.14
C VAL A 35 1.20 -10.38 -1.54
N VAL A 36 2.32 -9.70 -1.37
CA VAL A 36 2.38 -8.33 -0.82
C VAL A 36 2.61 -7.34 -1.96
N VAL A 37 1.75 -6.33 -2.06
CA VAL A 37 1.81 -5.30 -3.10
C VAL A 37 1.70 -3.91 -2.50
N ASN A 38 2.54 -2.98 -2.98
CA ASN A 38 2.38 -1.56 -2.67
C ASN A 38 1.44 -0.92 -3.68
N VAL A 39 0.30 -0.40 -3.22
CA VAL A 39 -0.79 0.06 -4.08
C VAL A 39 -1.35 1.42 -3.63
N SER A 40 -2.19 2.01 -4.47
CA SER A 40 -2.96 3.20 -4.09
C SER A 40 -4.27 2.82 -3.38
N ARG A 41 -4.84 3.76 -2.62
CA ARG A 41 -6.11 3.54 -1.91
C ARG A 41 -7.28 3.24 -2.84
N GLY A 42 -7.25 3.75 -4.07
CA GLY A 42 -8.33 3.58 -5.05
C GLY A 42 -8.49 2.15 -5.58
N VAL A 43 -7.49 1.28 -5.42
CA VAL A 43 -7.58 -0.12 -5.88
C VAL A 43 -8.09 -1.09 -4.79
N ILE A 44 -8.29 -0.62 -3.55
CA ILE A 44 -8.68 -1.49 -2.42
C ILE A 44 -10.01 -2.22 -2.71
N ASP A 45 -11.02 -1.52 -3.24
CA ASP A 45 -12.31 -2.14 -3.55
C ASP A 45 -12.21 -3.16 -4.67
N ALA A 46 -11.44 -2.85 -5.71
CA ALA A 46 -11.17 -3.79 -6.80
C ALA A 46 -10.42 -5.04 -6.30
N ALA A 47 -9.48 -4.88 -5.35
CA ALA A 47 -8.79 -6.00 -4.72
C ALA A 47 -9.76 -6.89 -3.95
N ARG A 48 -10.65 -6.31 -3.12
CA ARG A 48 -11.65 -7.05 -2.33
C ARG A 48 -12.71 -7.73 -3.18
N ALA A 49 -13.07 -7.15 -4.33
CA ALA A 49 -13.96 -7.80 -5.28
C ALA A 49 -13.29 -8.99 -5.99
N ARG A 50 -11.96 -8.96 -6.15
CA ARG A 50 -11.20 -9.96 -6.91
C ARG A 50 -10.67 -11.12 -6.07
N PHE A 51 -10.32 -10.87 -4.82
CA PHE A 51 -9.68 -11.84 -3.92
C PHE A 51 -10.52 -12.02 -2.66
N ALA A 52 -10.70 -13.28 -2.24
CA ALA A 52 -11.49 -13.61 -1.05
C ALA A 52 -10.87 -13.04 0.23
N HIS A 53 -9.54 -13.00 0.29
CA HIS A 53 -8.78 -12.56 1.45
C HIS A 53 -7.88 -11.37 1.07
N VAL A 54 -8.13 -10.22 1.68
CA VAL A 54 -7.39 -8.98 1.45
C VAL A 54 -7.19 -8.25 2.76
N THR A 55 -5.95 -8.28 3.26
CA THR A 55 -5.52 -7.44 4.37
C THR A 55 -4.87 -6.17 3.84
N VAL A 56 -5.24 -5.01 4.39
CA VAL A 56 -4.66 -3.71 4.01
C VAL A 56 -3.83 -3.19 5.17
N ILE A 57 -2.56 -2.89 4.92
CA ILE A 57 -1.68 -2.20 5.87
C ILE A 57 -1.48 -0.77 5.40
N GLU A 58 -2.07 0.19 6.12
CA GLU A 58 -1.85 1.62 5.88
C GLU A 58 -0.57 2.06 6.61
N VAL A 59 0.49 2.30 5.84
CA VAL A 59 1.71 2.89 6.38
C VAL A 59 1.55 4.41 6.47
N THR A 60 1.59 4.93 7.69
CA THR A 60 1.45 6.37 7.99
C THR A 60 2.61 6.86 8.85
N ALA A 61 2.71 8.17 9.06
CA ALA A 61 3.61 8.78 10.02
C ALA A 61 3.12 10.21 10.36
N PRO A 62 3.47 10.76 11.53
CA PRO A 62 3.18 12.16 11.84
C PRO A 62 3.73 13.11 10.77
N ALA A 63 3.02 14.20 10.48
CA ALA A 63 3.40 15.15 9.43
C ALA A 63 4.83 15.70 9.62
N ALA A 64 5.24 15.96 10.87
CA ALA A 64 6.58 16.40 11.21
C ALA A 64 7.67 15.37 10.82
N VAL A 65 7.40 14.07 11.02
CA VAL A 65 8.32 12.98 10.64
C VAL A 65 8.41 12.87 9.11
N LEU A 66 7.28 12.98 8.41
CA LEU A 66 7.26 12.99 6.95
C LEU A 66 8.05 14.18 6.37
N ALA A 67 7.88 15.37 6.94
CA ALA A 67 8.61 16.57 6.54
C ALA A 67 10.13 16.38 6.68
N ALA A 68 10.59 15.92 7.85
CA ALA A 68 12.00 15.66 8.11
C ALA A 68 12.60 14.63 7.13
N ARG A 69 11.87 13.53 6.88
CA ARG A 69 12.31 12.49 5.94
C ARG A 69 12.32 12.96 4.49
N LEU A 70 11.38 13.81 4.08
CA LEU A 70 11.36 14.38 2.74
C LEU A 70 12.53 15.35 2.53
N ALA A 71 12.80 16.23 3.51
CA ALA A 71 13.93 17.15 3.48
C ALA A 71 15.27 16.40 3.41
N ALA A 72 15.44 15.36 4.22
CA ALA A 72 16.66 14.54 4.23
C ALA A 72 16.96 13.83 2.90
N ARG A 73 15.97 13.63 2.02
CA ARG A 73 16.19 13.04 0.70
C ARG A 73 16.85 14.01 -0.28
N GLY A 74 16.78 15.32 -0.05
CA GLY A 74 17.40 16.34 -0.90
C GLY A 74 16.86 16.44 -2.33
N ARG A 75 15.68 15.86 -2.63
CA ARG A 75 15.09 15.83 -3.99
C ARG A 75 14.02 16.89 -4.24
N GLU A 76 13.58 17.57 -3.19
CA GLU A 76 12.40 18.45 -3.18
C GLU A 76 12.74 19.68 -2.32
N ASP A 77 12.28 20.87 -2.72
CA ASP A 77 12.38 22.08 -1.89
C ASP A 77 11.26 22.14 -0.83
N THR A 78 11.35 23.11 0.08
CA THR A 78 10.36 23.28 1.17
C THR A 78 8.93 23.46 0.66
N ALA A 79 8.74 24.18 -0.47
CA ALA A 79 7.42 24.43 -1.02
C ALA A 79 6.80 23.15 -1.61
N ALA A 80 7.59 22.34 -2.31
CA ALA A 80 7.20 21.04 -2.84
C ALA A 80 6.87 20.05 -1.72
N ILE A 81 7.68 20.03 -0.65
CA ILE A 81 7.42 19.21 0.55
C ILE A 81 6.09 19.60 1.19
N ASN A 82 5.85 20.88 1.44
CA ASN A 82 4.59 21.36 2.04
C ASN A 82 3.38 21.03 1.15
N LYS A 83 3.50 21.22 -0.17
CA LYS A 83 2.46 20.82 -1.12
C LYS A 83 2.16 19.33 -1.06
N ARG A 84 3.19 18.50 -0.88
CA ARG A 84 3.06 17.04 -0.75
C ARG A 84 2.39 16.65 0.56
N LEU A 85 2.74 17.30 1.68
CA LEU A 85 2.14 17.06 3.00
C LEU A 85 0.67 17.52 3.06
N ALA A 86 0.34 18.61 2.36
CA ALA A 86 -1.03 19.12 2.25
C ALA A 86 -1.94 18.26 1.38
N ARG A 87 -1.42 17.25 0.66
CA ARG A 87 -2.25 16.29 -0.07
C ARG A 87 -2.98 15.42 0.95
N VAL A 88 -4.23 15.77 1.22
CA VAL A 88 -5.17 14.90 1.94
C VAL A 88 -5.45 13.70 1.03
N ALA A 89 -4.89 12.55 1.40
CA ALA A 89 -5.35 11.31 0.81
C ALA A 89 -6.68 10.91 1.46
N ALA A 90 -7.56 10.28 0.69
CA ALA A 90 -8.80 9.73 1.23
C ALA A 90 -8.47 8.82 2.42
N PRO A 91 -9.03 9.06 3.62
CA PRO A 91 -8.76 8.21 4.77
C PRO A 91 -9.27 6.79 4.49
N VAL A 92 -8.48 5.79 4.85
CA VAL A 92 -8.87 4.37 4.77
C VAL A 92 -8.83 3.67 6.13
N ALA A 93 -8.35 4.35 7.16
CA ALA A 93 -8.18 3.84 8.51
C ALA A 93 -9.43 3.15 9.06
N ASP A 94 -10.60 3.75 8.85
CA ASP A 94 -11.87 3.26 9.41
C ASP A 94 -12.53 2.16 8.55
N ARG A 95 -11.89 1.76 7.45
CA ARG A 95 -12.45 0.71 6.58
C ARG A 95 -12.18 -0.66 7.21
N PRO A 96 -13.12 -1.62 7.13
CA PRO A 96 -12.93 -2.96 7.68
C PRO A 96 -11.67 -3.63 7.13
N GLY A 97 -10.89 -4.32 7.97
CA GLY A 97 -9.67 -5.03 7.53
C GLY A 97 -8.50 -4.13 7.11
N VAL A 98 -8.52 -2.86 7.52
CA VAL A 98 -7.38 -1.94 7.43
C VAL A 98 -6.67 -1.90 8.78
N HIS A 99 -5.36 -2.10 8.76
CA HIS A 99 -4.50 -1.99 9.92
C HIS A 99 -3.50 -0.86 9.70
N GLN A 100 -3.31 0.01 10.68
CA GLN A 100 -2.37 1.10 10.58
C GLN A 100 -0.99 0.70 11.11
N LEU A 101 0.05 1.04 10.34
CA LEU A 101 1.44 1.01 10.78
C LEU A 101 1.95 2.44 10.85
N VAL A 102 2.18 2.95 12.07
CA VAL A 102 2.76 4.27 12.29
C VAL A 102 4.28 4.17 12.23
N ASN A 103 4.86 4.53 11.08
CA ASN A 103 6.28 4.50 10.81
C ASN A 103 6.98 5.75 11.37
N GLU A 104 7.02 5.90 12.68
CA GLU A 104 7.68 7.01 13.38
C GLU A 104 9.04 6.65 13.98
N GLY A 105 9.31 5.36 14.19
CA GLY A 105 10.57 4.83 14.70
C GLY A 105 11.66 4.68 13.63
N SER A 106 12.64 3.81 13.93
CA SER A 106 13.67 3.46 12.98
C SER A 106 13.11 2.64 11.81
N VAL A 107 13.87 2.54 10.72
CA VAL A 107 13.51 1.64 9.60
C VAL A 107 13.39 0.19 10.07
N ALA A 108 14.26 -0.23 11.00
CA ALA A 108 14.24 -1.59 11.55
C ALA A 108 12.94 -1.87 12.31
N ASP A 109 12.48 -0.92 13.14
CA ASP A 109 11.23 -1.05 13.88
C ASP A 109 10.02 -1.15 12.93
N GLY A 110 9.99 -0.29 11.91
CA GLY A 110 8.93 -0.31 10.90
C GLY A 110 8.90 -1.62 10.10
N VAL A 111 10.06 -2.18 9.75
CA VAL A 111 10.15 -3.48 9.08
C VAL A 111 9.67 -4.60 10.00
N ALA A 112 10.11 -4.62 11.26
CA ALA A 112 9.70 -5.63 12.23
C ALA A 112 8.18 -5.62 12.45
N ALA A 113 7.59 -4.43 12.63
CA ALA A 113 6.15 -4.27 12.75
C ALA A 113 5.40 -4.74 11.50
N MET A 114 5.86 -4.36 10.30
CA MET A 114 5.25 -4.78 9.03
C MET A 114 5.27 -6.31 8.88
N VAL A 115 6.40 -6.96 9.16
CA VAL A 115 6.54 -8.41 9.06
C VAL A 115 5.61 -9.11 10.05
N ALA A 116 5.49 -8.61 11.29
CA ALA A 116 4.58 -9.17 12.28
C ALA A 116 3.12 -9.09 11.79
N MET A 117 2.70 -7.94 11.26
CA MET A 117 1.35 -7.75 10.73
C MET A 117 1.06 -8.68 9.54
N ILE A 118 2.01 -8.86 8.62
CA ILE A 118 1.84 -9.78 7.48
C ILE A 118 1.67 -11.22 7.96
N LYS A 119 2.47 -11.65 8.94
CA LYS A 119 2.37 -13.01 9.50
C LYS A 119 1.03 -13.25 10.19
N SER A 120 0.62 -12.33 11.07
CA SER A 120 -0.66 -12.45 11.77
C SER A 120 -1.86 -12.45 10.81
N ALA A 121 -1.79 -11.69 9.72
CA ALA A 121 -2.83 -11.69 8.68
C ALA A 121 -2.91 -13.06 7.97
N ALA A 122 -1.76 -13.66 7.61
CA ALA A 122 -1.73 -14.96 6.96
C ALA A 122 -2.22 -16.10 7.89
N GLU A 123 -1.93 -16.01 9.19
CA GLU A 123 -2.39 -16.97 10.20
C GLU A 123 -3.90 -16.90 10.45
N ALA A 124 -4.49 -15.70 10.43
CA ALA A 124 -5.94 -15.51 10.63
C ALA A 124 -6.79 -16.02 9.44
N GLU A 125 -6.15 -16.27 8.30
CA GLU A 125 -6.76 -16.75 7.06
C GLU A 125 -6.55 -18.26 6.84
N SER A 126 -5.79 -18.93 7.73
CA SER A 126 -5.50 -20.38 7.72
C SER A 126 -6.50 -21.19 8.54
#